data_AF-A0A7W1GBR0-F1
#
_entry.id   AF-A0A7W1GBR0-F1
#
_cell.length_a   1.000
_cell.length_b   1.000
_cell.length_c   1.000
_cell.angle_alpha   90.00
_cell.angle_beta   90.00
_cell.angle_gamma   90.00
#
_symmetry.space_group_name_H-M   'P 1'
#
loop_
_entity.id
_entity.type
_entity.pdbx_description
1 polymer ?
#
loop_
_entity_poly.entity_id
_entity_poly.type
_entity_poly.pdbx_seq_one_letter_code
_entity_poly.pdbx_strand_id
1 'polypeptide(L)'
;MGIFNILRRKKVDDEDARRAQLLRAGRITEGTIFDVATDESGTIMHIFFNYSISGVEYESSQALNQDQHLRQSDYVPGARIVVRFQPQQPGNAVVV
;
A
#
# COMPACT_ATOMS: atom_id res chain seq x y z
N MET A 1 21.50 33.26 10.54
CA MET A 1 21.12 32.06 11.31
C MET A 1 19.62 31.84 11.12
N GLY A 2 19.25 30.95 10.19
CA GLY A 2 17.86 30.81 9.73
C GLY A 2 17.05 29.84 10.59
N ILE A 3 15.87 30.30 11.04
CA ILE A 3 14.91 29.63 11.93
C ILE A 3 13.96 28.64 11.22
N PHE A 4 14.19 28.30 9.94
CA PHE A 4 13.21 27.54 9.13
C PHE A 4 13.53 26.06 8.89
N ASN A 5 14.53 25.47 9.57
CA ASN A 5 14.96 24.08 9.31
C ASN A 5 14.44 23.01 10.29
N ILE A 6 13.39 23.28 11.07
CA ILE A 6 12.94 22.37 12.16
C ILE A 6 11.84 21.37 11.76
N LEU A 7 11.34 21.37 10.52
CA LEU A 7 10.19 20.52 10.14
C LEU A 7 10.48 19.40 9.14
N ARG A 8 11.71 18.93 9.02
CA ARG A 8 11.99 17.68 8.28
C ARG A 8 12.04 16.48 9.24
N ARG A 9 10.86 16.08 9.74
CA ARG A 9 10.70 14.79 10.43
C ARG A 9 10.97 13.67 9.41
N LYS A 10 12.01 12.89 9.66
CA LYS A 10 12.38 11.68 8.90
C LYS A 10 11.18 10.71 8.95
N LYS A 11 10.49 10.53 7.82
CA LYS A 11 9.21 9.80 7.66
C LYS A 11 9.35 8.27 7.62
N VAL A 12 10.57 7.76 7.83
CA VAL A 12 10.95 6.35 7.59
C VAL A 12 10.33 5.40 8.63
N ASP A 13 9.99 5.89 9.81
CA ASP A 13 9.43 5.05 10.90
C ASP A 13 7.89 4.91 10.85
N ASP A 14 7.21 5.75 10.06
CA ASP A 14 5.74 5.87 10.11
C ASP A 14 5.03 4.81 9.25
N GLU A 15 5.61 4.44 8.10
CA GLU A 15 4.96 3.52 7.17
C GLU A 15 5.01 2.07 7.66
N ASP A 16 6.16 1.62 8.16
CA ASP A 16 6.31 0.27 8.72
C ASP A 16 5.45 0.10 9.98
N ALA A 17 5.41 1.11 10.85
CA ALA A 17 4.53 1.12 12.02
C ALA A 17 3.04 1.10 11.62
N ARG A 18 2.64 1.91 10.63
CA ARG A 18 1.28 1.90 10.06
C ARG A 18 0.92 0.53 9.50
N ARG A 19 1.83 -0.09 8.73
CA ARG A 19 1.65 -1.41 8.15
C ARG A 19 1.51 -2.48 9.23
N ALA A 20 2.38 -2.47 10.24
CA ALA A 20 2.32 -3.39 11.36
C ALA A 20 0.99 -3.27 12.13
N GLN A 21 0.50 -2.04 12.34
CA GLN A 21 -0.79 -1.78 12.97
C GLN A 21 -1.94 -2.35 12.13
N LEU A 22 -1.93 -2.09 10.80
CA LEU A 22 -2.93 -2.64 9.89
C LEU A 22 -2.90 -4.17 9.89
N LEU A 23 -1.73 -4.81 9.77
CA LEU A 23 -1.59 -6.26 9.79
C LEU A 23 -2.15 -6.87 11.08
N ARG A 24 -1.93 -6.21 12.22
CA ARG A 24 -2.41 -6.65 13.53
C ARG A 24 -3.93 -6.49 13.73
N ALA A 25 -4.53 -5.38 13.30
CA ALA A 25 -5.88 -4.99 13.72
C ALA A 25 -6.87 -4.66 12.58
N GLY A 26 -6.40 -4.61 11.33
CA GLY A 26 -7.24 -4.33 10.16
C GLY A 26 -8.16 -5.49 9.78
N ARG A 27 -9.25 -5.17 9.09
CA ARG A 27 -10.15 -6.15 8.45
C ARG A 27 -9.66 -6.48 7.06
N ILE A 28 -10.06 -7.65 6.56
CA ILE A 28 -9.68 -8.15 5.23
C ILE A 28 -10.84 -7.96 4.26
N THR A 29 -10.51 -7.61 3.03
CA THR A 29 -11.40 -7.67 1.86
C THR A 29 -10.58 -8.10 0.64
N GLU A 30 -11.27 -8.37 -0.46
CA GLU A 30 -10.63 -8.59 -1.75
C GLU A 30 -10.50 -7.27 -2.52
N GLY A 31 -9.44 -7.16 -3.29
CA GLY A 31 -9.21 -6.07 -4.22
C GLY A 31 -8.63 -6.56 -5.54
N THR A 32 -8.39 -5.61 -6.44
CA THR A 32 -7.78 -5.86 -7.75
C THR A 32 -6.70 -4.82 -7.99
N ILE A 33 -5.57 -5.23 -8.55
CA ILE A 33 -4.55 -4.29 -9.05
C ILE A 33 -5.02 -3.79 -10.42
N PHE A 34 -5.05 -2.48 -10.62
CA PHE A 34 -5.41 -1.89 -11.90
C PHE A 34 -4.24 -1.27 -12.64
N ASP A 35 -3.15 -0.92 -11.94
CA ASP A 35 -1.94 -0.37 -12.55
C ASP A 35 -0.69 -0.65 -11.71
N VAL A 36 0.49 -0.54 -12.33
CA VAL A 36 1.80 -0.72 -11.69
C VAL A 36 2.82 0.29 -12.22
N ALA A 37 3.69 0.79 -11.34
CA ALA A 37 4.88 1.53 -11.75
C ALA A 37 6.10 0.60 -11.70
N THR A 38 6.85 0.56 -12.81
CA THR A 38 8.06 -0.24 -12.95
C THR A 38 9.30 0.64 -13.02
N ASP A 39 10.46 0.09 -12.67
CA ASP A 39 11.75 0.74 -12.93
C ASP A 39 12.26 0.45 -14.37
N GLU A 40 13.46 0.91 -14.69
CA GLU A 40 14.09 0.72 -16.01
C GLU A 40 14.34 -0.75 -16.36
N SER A 41 14.39 -1.64 -15.36
CA SER A 41 14.56 -3.09 -15.53
C SER A 41 13.23 -3.83 -15.71
N GLY A 42 12.10 -3.13 -15.60
CA GLY A 42 10.77 -3.73 -15.60
C GLY A 42 10.36 -4.32 -14.24
N THR A 43 11.11 -4.06 -13.18
CA THR A 43 10.77 -4.52 -11.82
C THR A 43 9.63 -3.67 -11.28
N ILE A 44 8.58 -4.30 -10.75
CA ILE A 44 7.43 -3.59 -10.18
C ILE A 44 7.85 -2.96 -8.85
N MET A 45 7.83 -1.63 -8.80
CA MET A 45 8.20 -0.85 -7.61
C MET A 45 6.97 -0.41 -6.81
N HIS A 46 5.88 -0.10 -7.51
CA HIS A 46 4.67 0.43 -6.91
C HIS A 46 3.44 -0.19 -7.56
N ILE A 47 2.41 -0.43 -6.77
CA ILE A 47 1.13 -0.98 -7.24
C ILE A 47 0.00 0.00 -6.95
N PHE A 48 -0.99 0.02 -7.83
CA PHE A 48 -2.23 0.76 -7.69
C PHE A 48 -3.39 -0.24 -7.71
N PHE A 49 -4.27 -0.14 -6.71
CA PHE A 49 -5.30 -1.14 -6.51
C PHE A 49 -6.59 -0.53 -5.98
N ASN A 50 -7.70 -1.20 -6.28
CA ASN A 50 -9.03 -0.85 -5.81
C ASN A 50 -9.64 -1.98 -4.96
N TYR A 51 -10.55 -1.61 -4.06
CA TYR A 51 -11.31 -2.54 -3.22
C TYR A 51 -12.63 -1.90 -2.82
N SER A 52 -13.63 -2.72 -2.49
CA SER A 52 -14.96 -2.24 -2.09
C SER A 52 -15.30 -2.60 -0.65
N ILE A 53 -15.92 -1.65 0.06
CA ILE A 53 -16.47 -1.83 1.41
C ILE A 53 -17.89 -1.26 1.40
N SER A 54 -18.88 -2.13 1.66
CA SER A 54 -20.30 -1.74 1.71
C SER A 54 -20.79 -0.97 0.48
N GLY A 55 -20.29 -1.34 -0.71
CA GLY A 55 -20.66 -0.71 -1.99
C GLY A 55 -19.91 0.59 -2.30
N VAL A 56 -19.03 1.06 -1.41
CA VAL A 56 -18.13 2.19 -1.68
C VAL A 56 -16.81 1.65 -2.21
N GLU A 57 -16.37 2.17 -3.36
CA GLU A 57 -15.10 1.83 -3.97
C GLU A 57 -13.99 2.75 -3.45
N TYR A 58 -12.86 2.16 -3.11
CA TYR A 58 -11.67 2.84 -2.65
C TYR A 58 -10.52 2.48 -3.57
N GLU A 59 -9.69 3.47 -3.87
CA GLU A 59 -8.44 3.30 -4.57
C GLU A 59 -7.28 3.66 -3.65
N SER A 60 -6.19 2.92 -3.78
CA SER A 60 -4.97 3.17 -3.03
C SER A 60 -3.75 2.71 -3.81
N SER A 61 -2.58 3.04 -3.26
CA SER A 61 -1.31 2.64 -3.85
C SER A 61 -0.28 2.34 -2.76
N GLN A 62 0.68 1.48 -3.07
CA GLN A 62 1.78 1.19 -2.16
C GLN A 62 3.04 0.78 -2.92
N ALA A 63 4.19 1.02 -2.30
CA ALA A 63 5.43 0.39 -2.71
C ALA A 63 5.43 -1.10 -2.32
N LEU A 64 6.05 -1.94 -3.14
CA LEU A 64 6.31 -3.32 -2.75
C LEU A 64 7.45 -3.37 -1.73
N ASN A 65 7.32 -4.23 -0.73
CA ASN A 65 8.44 -4.53 0.17
C ASN A 65 9.33 -5.65 -0.42
N GLN A 66 10.44 -5.96 0.24
CA GLN A 66 11.39 -6.98 -0.22
C GLN A 66 10.73 -8.35 -0.46
N ASP A 67 9.86 -8.81 0.44
CA ASP A 67 9.16 -10.10 0.31
C ASP A 67 8.13 -10.12 -0.83
N GLN A 68 7.55 -8.95 -1.15
CA GLN A 68 6.61 -8.78 -2.26
C GLN A 68 7.34 -8.70 -3.60
N HIS A 69 8.52 -8.09 -3.65
CA HIS A 69 9.36 -8.10 -4.85
C HIS A 69 9.76 -9.51 -5.28
N LEU A 70 10.02 -10.42 -4.32
CA LEU A 70 10.26 -11.84 -4.61
C LEU A 70 9.07 -12.54 -5.30
N ARG A 71 7.87 -11.98 -5.17
CA ARG A 71 6.61 -12.49 -5.72
C ARG A 71 5.93 -11.48 -6.64
N GLN A 72 6.69 -10.60 -7.30
CA GLN A 72 6.15 -9.51 -8.12
C GLN A 72 5.15 -9.95 -9.20
N SER A 73 5.24 -11.21 -9.68
CA SER A 73 4.28 -11.80 -10.62
C SER A 73 2.84 -11.85 -10.08
N ASP A 74 2.67 -11.88 -8.76
CA ASP A 74 1.36 -11.87 -8.09
C ASP A 74 0.75 -10.46 -8.08
N TYR A 75 1.54 -9.44 -8.45
CA TYR A 75 1.21 -8.03 -8.30
C TYR A 75 1.05 -7.30 -9.65
N VAL A 76 0.62 -8.01 -10.70
CA VAL A 76 0.39 -7.45 -12.05
C VAL A 76 -1.02 -6.86 -12.21
N PRO A 77 -1.25 -5.94 -13.17
CA PRO A 77 -2.60 -5.45 -13.48
C PRO A 77 -3.59 -6.59 -13.77
N GLY A 78 -4.77 -6.51 -13.18
CA GLY A 78 -5.82 -7.54 -13.20
C GLY A 78 -5.69 -8.60 -12.09
N ALA A 79 -4.57 -8.67 -11.37
CA ALA A 79 -4.40 -9.63 -10.30
C ALA A 79 -5.36 -9.37 -9.13
N ARG A 80 -5.94 -10.45 -8.59
CA ARG A 80 -6.75 -10.43 -7.38
C ARG A 80 -5.84 -10.43 -6.17
N ILE A 81 -6.12 -9.54 -5.23
CA ILE A 81 -5.30 -9.35 -4.04
C ILE A 81 -6.13 -9.35 -2.78
N VAL A 82 -5.46 -9.64 -1.67
CA VAL A 82 -6.03 -9.52 -0.33
C VAL A 82 -5.63 -8.16 0.24
N VAL A 83 -6.63 -7.32 0.50
CA VAL A 83 -6.45 -5.98 1.05
C VAL A 83 -6.83 -6.01 2.53
N ARG A 84 -5.93 -5.49 3.36
CA ARG A 84 -6.20 -5.26 4.79
C ARG A 84 -6.36 -3.78 5.04
N PHE A 85 -7.47 -3.39 5.64
CA PHE A 85 -7.86 -1.99 5.85
C PHE A 85 -8.30 -1.70 7.28
N GLN A 86 -8.25 -0.43 7.68
CA GLN A 86 -8.75 0.02 8.98
C GLN A 86 -10.24 0.38 8.88
N PRO A 87 -11.16 -0.27 9.62
CA PRO A 87 -12.60 -0.03 9.46
C PRO A 87 -13.07 1.39 9.76
N GLN A 88 -12.39 2.08 10.70
CA GLN A 88 -12.71 3.47 11.05
C GLN A 88 -12.15 4.48 10.03
N GLN A 89 -11.19 4.06 9.20
CA GLN A 89 -10.59 4.87 8.16
C GLN A 89 -10.30 3.97 6.94
N PRO A 90 -11.33 3.60 6.16
CA PRO A 90 -11.20 2.58 5.11
C PRO A 90 -10.09 2.83 4.10
N GLY A 91 -9.82 4.09 3.75
CA GLY A 91 -8.73 4.47 2.85
C GLY A 91 -7.33 4.15 3.37
N ASN A 92 -7.17 3.87 4.67
CA ASN A 92 -5.93 3.35 5.23
C ASN A 92 -5.88 1.83 5.04
N ALA A 93 -5.20 1.40 3.98
CA ALA A 93 -5.12 0.01 3.60
C ALA A 93 -3.70 -0.41 3.19
N VAL A 94 -3.51 -1.72 3.07
CA VAL A 94 -2.29 -2.37 2.62
C VAL A 94 -2.61 -3.71 1.96
N VAL A 95 -1.83 -4.07 0.96
CA VAL A 95 -1.83 -5.40 0.35
C VAL A 95 -0.92 -6.32 1.17
N VAL A 96 -1.47 -7.48 1.52
CA VAL A 96 -0.82 -8.51 2.35
C VAL A 96 0.11 -9.38 1.51
#